data_AF-A0A922XZX7-F1
#
_entry.id   AF-A0A922XZX7-F1
#
_cell.length_a   1.000
_cell.length_b   1.000
_cell.length_c   1.000
_cell.angle_alpha   90.00
_cell.angle_beta   90.00
_cell.angle_gamma   90.00
#
_symmetry.space_group_name_H-M   'P 1'
#
loop_
_entity.id
_entity.type
_entity.pdbx_description
1 polymer ?
#
loop_
_entity_poly.entity_id
_entity_poly.type
_entity_poly.pdbx_seq_one_letter_code
_entity_poly.pdbx_strand_id
1 'polypeptide(L)'
;MLKPMTLALCLAALSSAALAGPTCSPSDERARILASASPGNLHRDWKAGNRVGYGWSLQVDRSVRDAAGTEYYVGDLYDTNGHLATRKVFVVEREWDCGP
;
A
#
# COMPACT_ATOMS: atom_id res chain seq x y z
N MET A 1 1.17 27.32 56.07
CA MET A 1 1.95 27.39 54.82
C MET A 1 1.80 26.06 54.09
N LEU A 2 0.95 26.00 53.06
CA LEU A 2 0.65 24.78 52.31
C LEU A 2 1.65 24.67 51.14
N LYS A 3 2.37 23.56 51.06
CA LYS A 3 3.41 23.32 50.04
C LYS A 3 2.77 22.72 48.79
N PRO A 4 2.91 23.33 47.59
CA PRO A 4 2.30 22.79 46.39
C PRO A 4 3.10 21.58 45.89
N MET A 5 2.41 20.45 45.77
CA MET A 5 2.91 19.21 45.19
C MET A 5 2.63 19.24 43.69
N THR A 6 3.67 19.40 42.88
CA THR A 6 3.57 19.42 41.41
C THR A 6 3.60 17.98 40.89
N LEU A 7 2.45 17.46 40.45
CA LEU A 7 2.38 16.22 39.67
C LEU A 7 2.80 16.53 38.23
N ALA A 8 3.98 16.07 37.82
CA ALA A 8 4.39 16.08 36.42
C ALA A 8 3.71 14.91 35.69
N LEU A 9 2.66 15.22 34.92
CA LEU A 9 1.98 14.25 34.06
C LEU A 9 2.70 14.22 32.70
N CYS A 10 3.69 13.34 32.54
CA CYS A 10 4.28 13.08 31.24
C CYS A 10 3.27 12.35 30.35
N LEU A 11 2.60 13.07 29.45
CA LEU A 11 1.86 12.48 28.34
C LEU A 11 2.87 11.78 27.42
N ALA A 12 3.05 10.47 27.60
CA ALA A 12 3.65 9.62 26.59
C ALA A 12 2.67 9.55 25.41
N ALA A 13 2.88 10.39 24.40
CA ALA A 13 2.24 10.24 23.10
C ALA A 13 2.74 8.91 22.51
N LEU A 14 1.93 7.86 22.62
CA LEU A 14 2.17 6.59 21.94
C LEU A 14 2.02 6.87 20.44
N SER A 15 3.13 7.18 19.77
CA SER A 15 3.19 7.16 18.32
C SER A 15 3.09 5.70 17.91
N SER A 16 1.88 5.21 17.62
CA SER A 16 1.69 3.93 16.95
C SER A 16 2.46 4.03 15.63
N ALA A 17 3.61 3.36 15.55
CA ALA A 17 4.26 3.11 14.28
C ALA A 17 3.20 2.37 13.44
N ALA A 18 2.63 3.06 12.45
CA ALA A 18 1.87 2.39 11.42
C ALA A 18 2.88 1.45 10.76
N LEU A 19 2.81 0.17 11.12
CA LEU A 19 3.56 -0.87 10.45
C LEU A 19 3.12 -0.77 8.99
N ALA A 20 3.97 -0.18 8.17
CA ALA A 20 3.80 -0.26 6.72
C ALA A 20 3.61 -1.75 6.41
N GLY A 21 2.57 -2.09 5.65
CA GLY A 21 2.26 -3.48 5.35
C GLY A 21 3.40 -4.17 4.58
N PRO A 22 3.20 -5.40 4.10
CA PRO A 22 4.24 -6.06 3.33
C PRO A 22 4.59 -5.24 2.07
N THR A 23 5.85 -5.33 1.66
CA THR A 23 6.27 -4.88 0.33
C THR A 23 6.11 -6.06 -0.63
N CYS A 24 5.40 -5.81 -1.73
CA CYS A 24 5.11 -6.81 -2.74
C CYS A 24 5.77 -6.44 -4.07
N SER A 25 6.19 -7.44 -4.84
CA SER A 25 6.66 -7.29 -6.21
C SER A 25 5.64 -7.85 -7.19
N PRO A 26 5.52 -7.31 -8.41
CA PRO A 26 4.66 -7.91 -9.42
C PRO A 26 5.17 -9.31 -9.78
N SER A 27 4.30 -10.31 -9.82
CA SER A 27 4.70 -11.70 -10.14
C SER A 27 5.15 -11.84 -11.60
N ASP A 28 4.61 -11.01 -12.50
CA ASP A 28 5.03 -10.88 -13.89
C ASP A 28 4.71 -9.48 -14.46
N GLU A 29 5.09 -9.24 -15.72
CA GLU A 29 4.80 -7.99 -16.46
C GLU A 29 3.32 -7.76 -16.80
N ARG A 30 2.44 -8.72 -16.51
CA ARG A 30 0.99 -8.64 -16.75
C ARG A 30 0.23 -8.18 -15.51
N ALA A 31 0.89 -8.07 -14.36
CA ALA A 31 0.29 -7.52 -13.15
C ALA A 31 -0.33 -6.15 -13.40
N ARG A 32 -1.58 -5.99 -12.97
CA ARG A 32 -2.40 -4.84 -13.32
C ARG A 32 -2.41 -3.81 -12.21
N ILE A 33 -2.29 -2.55 -12.61
CA ILE A 33 -2.52 -1.39 -11.75
C ILE A 33 -3.93 -0.89 -12.01
N LEU A 34 -4.74 -0.85 -10.95
CA LEU A 34 -6.17 -0.54 -10.98
C LEU A 34 -6.45 0.77 -10.23
N ALA A 35 -7.52 1.46 -10.64
CA ALA A 35 -8.03 2.66 -9.98
C ALA A 35 -9.03 2.35 -8.84
N SER A 36 -9.54 1.12 -8.77
CA SER A 36 -10.44 0.65 -7.71
C SER A 36 -10.36 -0.88 -7.56
N ALA A 37 -11.00 -1.42 -6.52
CA ALA A 37 -11.21 -2.85 -6.33
C ALA A 37 -12.20 -3.43 -7.36
N SER A 38 -11.79 -3.47 -8.63
CA SER A 38 -12.54 -4.04 -9.75
C SER A 38 -11.56 -4.47 -10.85
N PRO A 39 -11.62 -5.71 -11.35
CA PRO A 39 -10.57 -6.24 -12.25
C PRO A 39 -10.45 -5.52 -13.59
N GLY A 40 -11.53 -4.84 -14.02
CA GLY A 40 -11.59 -4.11 -15.28
C GLY A 40 -11.24 -2.63 -15.16
N ASN A 41 -11.12 -2.09 -13.94
CA ASN A 41 -10.89 -0.67 -13.74
C ASN A 41 -9.40 -0.33 -13.72
N LEU A 42 -8.73 -0.50 -14.87
CA LEU A 42 -7.32 -0.13 -15.03
C LEU A 42 -7.08 1.34 -14.68
N HIS A 43 -6.00 1.62 -13.95
CA HIS A 43 -5.57 2.99 -13.66
C HIS A 43 -5.30 3.73 -14.97
N ARG A 44 -5.67 5.02 -15.05
CA ARG A 44 -5.61 5.81 -16.29
C ARG A 44 -4.22 5.75 -16.93
N ASP A 45 -3.19 5.89 -16.12
CA ASP A 45 -1.81 5.97 -16.60
C ASP A 45 -1.26 4.59 -17.02
N TRP A 46 -2.03 3.50 -16.83
CA TRP A 46 -1.72 2.11 -17.22
C TRP A 46 -2.58 1.59 -18.38
N LYS A 47 -3.49 2.39 -18.96
CA LYS A 47 -4.38 1.95 -20.07
C LYS A 47 -3.68 1.85 -21.43
N ALA A 48 -2.56 2.54 -21.64
CA ALA A 48 -1.94 2.74 -22.96
C ALA A 48 -0.72 1.82 -23.22
N GLY A 49 -0.69 0.62 -22.64
CA GLY A 49 0.44 -0.30 -22.77
C GLY A 49 1.56 -0.07 -21.74
N ASN A 50 1.41 0.90 -20.84
CA ASN A 50 2.24 1.02 -19.65
C ASN A 50 2.01 -0.18 -18.75
N ARG A 51 3.09 -0.93 -18.49
CA ARG A 51 3.11 -2.12 -17.64
C ARG A 51 4.07 -1.91 -16.50
N VAL A 52 3.82 -2.60 -15.39
CA VAL A 52 4.84 -2.75 -14.36
C VAL A 52 5.97 -3.61 -14.91
N GLY A 53 7.20 -3.29 -14.52
CA GLY A 53 8.38 -4.07 -14.84
C GLY A 53 8.88 -4.84 -13.63
N TYR A 54 9.81 -5.76 -13.86
CA TYR A 54 10.60 -6.33 -12.78
C TYR A 54 11.34 -5.22 -12.02
N GLY A 55 11.35 -5.31 -10.68
CA GLY A 55 11.95 -4.31 -9.79
C GLY A 55 11.00 -3.21 -9.32
N TRP A 56 9.78 -3.14 -9.84
CA TRP A 56 8.72 -2.33 -9.22
C TRP A 56 8.29 -2.96 -7.91
N SER A 57 7.82 -2.13 -6.97
CA SER A 57 7.31 -2.61 -5.69
C SER A 57 6.05 -1.86 -5.26
N LEU A 58 5.20 -2.57 -4.54
CA LEU A 58 4.01 -2.02 -3.91
C LEU A 58 4.21 -2.07 -2.40
N GLN A 59 4.13 -0.91 -1.76
CA GLN A 59 4.03 -0.82 -0.31
C GLN A 59 2.55 -0.93 0.05
N VAL A 60 2.14 -2.06 0.63
CA VAL A 60 0.73 -2.30 0.96
C VAL A 60 0.34 -1.50 2.20
N ASP A 61 -0.77 -0.77 2.11
CA ASP A 61 -1.40 -0.08 3.25
C ASP A 61 -2.50 -0.95 3.88
N ARG A 62 -3.29 -1.63 3.04
CA ARG A 62 -4.41 -2.50 3.45
C ARG A 62 -4.83 -3.45 2.34
N SER A 63 -5.60 -4.48 2.68
CA SER A 63 -6.36 -5.27 1.70
C SER A 63 -7.86 -4.95 1.73
N VAL A 64 -8.52 -5.16 0.60
CA VAL A 64 -9.98 -5.05 0.44
C VAL A 64 -10.49 -6.20 -0.42
N ARG A 65 -11.78 -6.52 -0.31
CA ARG A 65 -12.44 -7.53 -1.16
C ARG A 65 -13.60 -6.90 -1.93
N ASP A 66 -13.79 -7.33 -3.17
CA ASP A 66 -15.00 -7.00 -3.94
C ASP A 66 -16.17 -7.93 -3.60
N ALA A 67 -17.33 -7.68 -4.22
CA ALA A 67 -18.54 -8.50 -4.03
C ALA A 67 -18.39 -9.95 -4.52
N ALA A 68 -17.41 -10.24 -5.40
CA ALA A 68 -17.10 -11.58 -5.87
C ALA A 68 -16.07 -12.29 -4.96
N GLY A 69 -15.60 -11.63 -3.88
CA GLY A 69 -14.62 -12.17 -2.96
C GLY A 69 -13.17 -12.07 -3.44
N THR A 70 -12.91 -11.37 -4.55
CA THR A 70 -11.54 -11.15 -5.05
C THR A 70 -10.82 -10.21 -4.10
N GLU A 71 -9.62 -10.58 -3.66
CA GLU A 71 -8.79 -9.75 -2.80
C GLU A 71 -7.90 -8.80 -3.61
N TYR A 72 -7.81 -7.57 -3.12
CA TYR A 72 -6.98 -6.51 -3.69
C TYR A 72 -6.12 -5.91 -2.60
N TYR A 73 -4.86 -5.63 -2.93
CA TYR A 73 -4.02 -4.77 -2.13
C TYR A 73 -4.21 -3.32 -2.55
N VAL A 74 -4.22 -2.44 -1.55
CA VAL A 74 -4.24 -0.99 -1.72
C VAL A 74 -2.94 -0.45 -1.14
N GLY A 75 -2.23 0.37 -1.91
CA GLY A 75 -0.93 0.86 -1.48
C GLY A 75 -0.26 1.84 -2.44
N ASP A 76 0.96 2.22 -2.09
CA ASP A 76 1.79 3.12 -2.88
C ASP A 76 2.76 2.31 -3.76
N LEU A 77 2.78 2.64 -5.05
CA LEU A 77 3.58 1.97 -6.08
C LEU A 77 4.89 2.73 -6.32
N TYR A 78 6.00 2.00 -6.31
CA TYR A 78 7.35 2.50 -6.50
C TYR A 78 7.97 1.90 -7.76
N ASP A 79 8.73 2.73 -8.49
CA ASP A 79 9.45 2.31 -9.68
C ASP A 79 10.73 1.52 -9.34
N THR A 80 11.45 1.09 -10.38
CA THR A 80 12.69 0.29 -10.24
C THR A 80 13.84 1.02 -9.56
N ASN A 81 13.76 2.36 -9.43
CA ASN A 81 14.74 3.17 -8.72
C ASN A 81 14.31 3.45 -7.26
N GLY A 82 13.15 2.94 -6.85
CA GLY A 82 12.56 3.22 -5.54
C GLY A 82 11.86 4.58 -5.45
N HIS A 83 11.60 5.25 -6.58
CA HIS A 83 10.83 6.48 -6.58
C HIS A 83 9.33 6.17 -6.54
N LEU A 84 8.58 6.96 -5.77
CA LEU A 84 7.13 6.87 -5.74
C LEU A 84 6.55 7.21 -7.12
N ALA A 85 5.96 6.21 -7.78
CA ALA A 85 5.35 6.35 -9.09
C ALA A 85 3.89 6.77 -8.98
N THR A 86 3.09 6.12 -8.13
CA THR A 86 1.67 6.46 -7.94
C THR A 86 1.18 6.02 -6.57
N ARG A 87 0.36 6.86 -5.93
CA ARG A 87 -0.20 6.57 -4.61
C ARG A 87 -1.53 5.85 -4.67
N LYS A 88 -1.84 5.07 -3.64
CA LYS A 88 -3.15 4.44 -3.39
C LYS A 88 -3.72 3.71 -4.62
N VAL A 89 -2.88 2.97 -5.31
CA VAL A 89 -3.31 2.09 -6.39
C VAL A 89 -3.99 0.86 -5.81
N PHE A 90 -4.80 0.20 -6.64
CA PHE A 90 -5.35 -1.11 -6.34
C PHE A 90 -4.64 -2.14 -7.22
N VAL A 91 -4.31 -3.29 -6.66
CA VAL A 91 -3.78 -4.43 -7.42
C VAL A 91 -4.48 -5.70 -7.00
N VAL A 92 -4.56 -6.70 -7.87
CA VAL A 92 -5.12 -8.01 -7.51
C VAL A 92 -4.07 -8.77 -6.72
N GLU A 93 -4.44 -9.30 -5.54
CA GLU A 93 -3.51 -9.97 -4.63
C GLU A 93 -2.66 -11.04 -5.31
N ARG A 94 -3.29 -11.98 -6.01
CA ARG A 94 -2.63 -13.07 -6.75
C ARG A 94 -1.70 -12.67 -7.90
N GLU A 95 -1.62 -11.39 -8.25
CA GLU A 95 -0.70 -10.86 -9.29
C GLU A 95 0.58 -10.30 -8.66
N TRP A 96 0.69 -10.34 -7.32
CA TRP A 96 1.77 -9.73 -6.55
C TRP A 96 2.30 -10.70 -5.50
N ASP A 97 3.61 -10.89 -5.52
CA ASP A 97 4.33 -11.71 -4.55
C ASP A 97 4.76 -10.82 -3.38
N CYS A 98 4.13 -11.02 -2.23
CA CYS A 98 4.45 -10.30 -1.00
C CYS A 98 5.40 -11.11 -0.12
N GLY A 99 6.42 -10.45 0.44
CA GLY A 99 7.26 -11.04 1.47
C GLY A 99 6.47 -11.33 2.77
N PRO A 100 6.96 -12.24 3.63
CA PRO A 100 6.38 -12.55 4.94
C PRO A 100 6.46 -11.37 5.93
#